data_AF-A0A918N1E3-F1
#
_entry.id   AF-A0A918N1E3-F1
#
_cell.length_a   1.000
_cell.length_b   1.000
_cell.length_c   1.000
_cell.angle_alpha   90.00
_cell.angle_beta   90.00
_cell.angle_gamma   90.00
#
_symmetry.space_group_name_H-M   'P 1'
#
loop_
_entity.id
_entity.type
_entity.pdbx_description
1 polymer ?
#
loop_
_entity_poly.entity_id
_entity_poly.type
_entity_poly.pdbx_seq_one_letter_code
_entity_poly.pdbx_strand_id
1 'polypeptide(L)'
;MNIKDEILVIHKVFESISNKVVSETDDRVSKTFKISDLPNHKDFTIDVNAHANSRNIFTELDKIKCDCLYWFDLKTVEQAKELNNLLNKYRETNIKGTESYRSVPATNKNDNSNVLYVGVRRGGYTKKWNLTNITGRINQHLGYYHNGNTQGLQLIHFAKDCDFDITINVIKIENPNSIYLNIIEKIVAQKLKPLCGRH
;
A
#
# COMPACT_ATOMS: atom_id res chain seq x y z
N MET A 1 -18.83 -35.96 3.21
CA MET A 1 -17.59 -35.18 3.33
C MET A 1 -17.62 -34.48 4.67
N ASN A 2 -16.55 -34.50 5.48
CA ASN A 2 -16.53 -33.80 6.77
C ASN A 2 -16.13 -32.34 6.52
N ILE A 3 -16.66 -31.39 7.31
CA ILE A 3 -16.29 -29.98 7.33
C ILE A 3 -14.76 -29.77 7.28
N LYS A 4 -13.98 -30.63 7.95
CA LYS A 4 -12.51 -30.56 7.92
C LYS A 4 -11.95 -30.72 6.50
N ASP A 5 -12.50 -31.63 5.71
CA ASP A 5 -12.05 -31.87 4.33
C ASP A 5 -12.41 -30.69 3.43
N GLU A 6 -13.60 -30.10 3.62
CA GLU A 6 -14.03 -28.89 2.90
C GLU A 6 -13.13 -27.69 3.18
N ILE A 7 -12.77 -27.47 4.45
CA ILE A 7 -11.84 -26.41 4.84
C ILE A 7 -10.48 -26.62 4.16
N LEU A 8 -9.98 -27.85 4.08
CA LEU A 8 -8.71 -28.14 3.41
C LEU A 8 -8.77 -27.86 1.90
N VAL A 9 -9.89 -28.16 1.25
CA VAL A 9 -10.09 -27.83 -0.17
C VAL A 9 -10.08 -26.31 -0.38
N ILE A 10 -10.84 -25.58 0.44
CA ILE A 10 -10.91 -24.11 0.37
C ILE A 10 -9.53 -23.48 0.65
N HIS A 11 -8.81 -23.99 1.65
CA HIS A 11 -7.46 -23.51 1.98
C HIS A 11 -6.51 -23.68 0.80
N LYS A 12 -6.51 -24.84 0.14
CA LYS A 12 -5.68 -25.07 -1.07
C LYS A 12 -5.99 -24.10 -2.20
N VAL A 13 -7.26 -23.74 -2.40
CA VAL A 13 -7.68 -22.74 -3.40
C VAL A 13 -7.09 -21.37 -3.06
N PHE A 14 -7.27 -20.90 -1.83
CA PHE A 14 -6.73 -19.61 -1.42
C PHE A 14 -5.20 -19.57 -1.42
N GLU A 15 -4.53 -20.65 -1.00
CA GLU A 15 -3.07 -20.77 -1.11
C GLU A 15 -2.60 -20.67 -2.56
N SER A 16 -3.28 -21.35 -3.50
CA SER A 16 -2.98 -21.26 -4.92
C SER A 16 -3.12 -19.83 -5.44
N ILE A 17 -4.23 -19.15 -5.11
CA ILE A 17 -4.46 -17.75 -5.49
C ILE A 17 -3.37 -16.84 -4.90
N SER A 18 -3.10 -16.95 -3.60
CA SER A 18 -2.11 -16.10 -2.93
C SER A 18 -0.69 -16.35 -3.43
N ASN A 19 -0.34 -17.60 -3.80
CA ASN A 19 0.95 -17.89 -4.43
C ASN A 19 1.06 -17.18 -5.78
N LYS A 20 0.03 -17.24 -6.62
CA LYS A 20 -0.01 -16.50 -7.90
C LYS A 20 0.17 -15.00 -7.68
N VAL A 21 -0.55 -14.41 -6.72
CA VAL A 21 -0.42 -12.98 -6.39
C VAL A 21 1.02 -12.61 -6.02
N VAL A 22 1.75 -13.47 -5.30
CA VAL A 22 3.13 -13.18 -4.89
C VAL A 22 4.13 -13.44 -6.02
N SER A 23 3.96 -14.52 -6.78
CA SER A 23 4.95 -14.99 -7.76
C SER A 23 4.77 -14.46 -9.18
N GLU A 24 3.53 -14.21 -9.60
CA GLU A 24 3.18 -13.89 -10.99
C GLU A 24 3.37 -12.39 -11.25
N THR A 25 4.20 -12.07 -12.24
CA THR A 25 4.60 -10.68 -12.53
C THR A 25 3.79 -10.05 -13.66
N ASP A 26 3.21 -10.85 -14.55
CA ASP A 26 2.64 -10.36 -15.81
C ASP A 26 1.36 -9.54 -15.59
N ASP A 27 0.56 -9.91 -14.58
CA ASP A 27 -0.64 -9.17 -14.19
C ASP A 27 -0.38 -8.07 -13.15
N ARG A 28 0.89 -7.86 -12.78
CA ARG A 28 1.29 -6.91 -11.74
C ARG A 28 1.74 -5.58 -12.34
N VAL A 29 1.07 -4.51 -11.92
CA VAL A 29 1.57 -3.15 -12.13
C VAL A 29 2.61 -2.87 -11.04
N SER A 30 3.88 -2.77 -11.44
CA SER A 30 4.98 -2.37 -10.55
C SER A 30 5.55 -1.01 -10.98
N LYS A 31 5.65 -0.07 -10.04
CA LYS A 31 6.21 1.27 -10.26
C LYS A 31 7.19 1.62 -9.15
N THR A 32 8.45 1.81 -9.51
CA THR A 32 9.51 2.28 -8.62
C THR A 32 9.66 3.78 -8.74
N PHE A 33 9.84 4.46 -7.60
CA PHE A 33 10.10 5.89 -7.52
C PHE A 33 11.01 6.20 -6.35
N LYS A 34 11.74 7.32 -6.42
CA LYS A 34 12.47 7.87 -5.29
C LYS A 34 11.57 8.81 -4.48
N ILE A 35 11.60 8.69 -3.15
CA ILE A 35 10.84 9.61 -2.29
C ILE A 35 11.31 11.08 -2.48
N SER A 36 12.60 11.27 -2.73
CA SER A 36 13.20 12.57 -3.01
C SER A 36 12.66 13.24 -4.29
N ASP A 37 12.14 12.47 -5.26
CA ASP A 37 11.55 13.01 -6.50
C ASP A 37 10.13 13.55 -6.31
N LEU A 38 9.43 13.14 -5.23
CA LEU A 38 8.08 13.58 -4.95
C LEU A 38 8.04 15.10 -4.63
N PRO A 39 7.04 15.87 -5.07
CA PRO A 39 6.98 17.29 -4.75
C PRO A 39 6.68 17.54 -3.27
N ASN A 40 7.13 18.65 -2.68
CA ASN A 40 6.58 19.05 -1.38
C ASN A 40 5.06 19.29 -1.52
N HIS A 41 4.24 18.80 -0.58
CA HIS A 41 2.78 18.91 -0.68
C HIS A 41 2.24 20.34 -0.55
N LYS A 42 3.02 21.29 0.01
CA LYS A 42 2.67 22.71 0.18
C LYS A 42 1.23 22.90 0.70
N ASP A 43 0.97 22.46 1.93
CA ASP A 43 -0.37 22.51 2.55
C ASP A 43 -1.48 21.90 1.70
N PHE A 44 -1.16 20.80 1.00
CA PHE A 44 -2.09 20.01 0.18
C PHE A 44 -2.59 20.74 -1.08
N THR A 45 -1.85 21.78 -1.51
CA THR A 45 -2.14 22.49 -2.78
C THR A 45 -1.57 21.79 -4.01
N ILE A 46 -0.60 20.89 -3.83
CA ILE A 46 -0.01 20.12 -4.92
C ILE A 46 -0.82 18.84 -5.21
N ASP A 47 -1.27 18.71 -6.46
CA ASP A 47 -1.79 17.45 -6.98
C ASP A 47 -0.64 16.56 -7.47
N VAL A 48 -0.20 15.64 -6.61
CA VAL A 48 0.84 14.66 -6.94
C VAL A 48 0.45 13.72 -8.09
N ASN A 49 -0.86 13.55 -8.37
CA ASN A 49 -1.30 12.65 -9.42
C ASN A 49 -1.02 13.23 -10.82
N ALA A 50 -1.05 14.55 -10.94
CA ALA A 50 -0.80 15.30 -12.16
C ALA A 50 0.63 15.88 -12.25
N HIS A 51 1.38 15.89 -11.15
CA HIS A 51 2.72 16.48 -11.11
C HIS A 51 3.73 15.68 -11.97
N ALA A 52 4.56 16.39 -12.75
CA ALA A 52 5.44 15.78 -13.75
C ALA A 52 6.36 14.69 -13.16
N ASN A 53 6.97 14.95 -11.99
CA ASN A 53 7.91 14.03 -11.34
C ASN A 53 7.27 12.74 -10.80
N SER A 54 5.96 12.72 -10.58
CA SER A 54 5.25 11.59 -9.95
C SER A 54 4.17 10.99 -10.84
N ARG A 55 3.89 11.58 -12.00
CA ARG A 55 2.83 11.14 -12.91
C ARG A 55 2.98 9.68 -13.31
N ASN A 56 4.21 9.23 -13.53
CA ASN A 56 4.56 7.85 -13.90
C ASN A 56 4.06 6.80 -12.89
N ILE A 57 3.95 7.15 -11.60
CA ILE A 57 3.40 6.28 -10.55
C ILE A 57 1.93 5.96 -10.86
N PHE A 58 1.17 6.95 -11.32
CA PHE A 58 -0.28 6.87 -11.37
C PHE A 58 -0.85 6.45 -12.73
N THR A 59 -0.09 6.56 -13.83
CA THR A 59 -0.62 6.35 -15.20
C THR A 59 -1.34 5.02 -15.39
N GLU A 60 -0.79 3.93 -14.85
CA GLU A 60 -1.42 2.61 -14.93
C GLU A 60 -2.51 2.42 -13.86
N LEU A 61 -2.36 3.07 -12.69
CA LEU A 61 -3.32 3.00 -11.59
C LEU A 61 -4.66 3.67 -11.94
N ASP A 62 -4.62 4.71 -12.78
CA ASP A 62 -5.81 5.40 -13.29
C ASP A 62 -6.71 4.50 -14.16
N LYS A 63 -6.18 3.36 -14.62
CA LYS A 63 -6.91 2.37 -15.42
C LYS A 63 -7.56 1.29 -14.56
N ILE A 64 -7.16 1.15 -13.29
CA ILE A 64 -7.62 0.08 -12.40
C ILE A 64 -8.92 0.50 -11.71
N LYS A 65 -10.05 -0.05 -12.19
CA LYS A 65 -11.39 0.23 -11.65
C LYS A 65 -11.99 -0.94 -10.86
N CYS A 66 -11.31 -2.09 -10.82
CA CYS A 66 -11.70 -3.27 -10.06
C CYS A 66 -11.05 -3.28 -8.67
N ASP A 67 -11.42 -4.27 -7.85
CA ASP A 67 -10.74 -4.56 -6.60
C ASP A 67 -9.26 -4.90 -6.88
N CYS A 68 -8.39 -4.59 -5.93
CA CYS A 68 -6.98 -4.87 -6.06
C CYS A 68 -6.31 -5.10 -4.71
N LEU A 69 -5.23 -5.86 -4.76
CA LEU A 69 -4.26 -5.98 -3.68
C LEU A 69 -3.01 -5.18 -4.06
N TYR A 70 -2.42 -4.49 -3.10
CA TYR A 70 -1.21 -3.70 -3.31
C TYR A 70 -0.24 -3.82 -2.15
N TRP A 71 1.04 -3.59 -2.42
CA TRP A 71 2.06 -3.50 -1.39
C TRP A 71 3.18 -2.54 -1.78
N PHE A 72 3.91 -2.10 -0.75
CA PHE A 72 5.10 -1.27 -0.86
C PHE A 72 6.29 -2.12 -0.47
N ASP A 73 7.30 -2.23 -1.33
CA ASP A 73 8.57 -2.85 -1.00
C ASP A 73 9.76 -1.96 -1.36
N LEU A 74 10.90 -2.28 -0.77
CA LEU A 74 12.17 -1.63 -1.04
C LEU A 74 13.14 -2.65 -1.64
N LYS A 75 14.23 -2.15 -2.21
CA LYS A 75 15.22 -2.98 -2.89
C LYS A 75 15.87 -4.00 -1.95
N THR A 76 16.09 -3.65 -0.68
CA THR A 76 16.66 -4.56 0.32
C THR A 76 15.90 -4.54 1.64
N VAL A 77 16.12 -5.56 2.46
CA VAL A 77 15.57 -5.68 3.82
C VAL A 77 16.08 -4.55 4.71
N GLU A 78 17.35 -4.15 4.56
CA GLU A 78 18.00 -3.10 5.36
C GLU A 78 17.34 -1.74 5.10
N GLN A 79 17.11 -1.41 3.83
CA GLN A 79 16.40 -0.18 3.48
C GLN A 79 14.97 -0.19 4.02
N ALA A 80 14.27 -1.31 3.91
CA ALA A 80 12.91 -1.44 4.44
C ALA A 80 12.87 -1.26 5.96
N LYS A 81 13.85 -1.83 6.69
CA LYS A 81 14.03 -1.63 8.13
C LYS A 81 14.29 -0.18 8.47
N GLU A 82 15.19 0.48 7.73
CA GLU A 82 15.52 1.88 7.96
C GLU A 82 14.29 2.77 7.80
N LEU A 83 13.54 2.60 6.71
CA LEU A 83 12.30 3.33 6.49
C LEU A 83 11.24 3.02 7.56
N ASN A 84 11.11 1.77 7.99
CA ASN A 84 10.20 1.40 9.08
C ASN A 84 10.62 2.01 10.42
N ASN A 85 11.93 2.17 10.68
CA ASN A 85 12.44 2.87 11.85
C ASN A 85 12.09 4.36 11.82
N LEU A 86 12.17 5.01 10.66
CA LEU A 86 11.70 6.39 10.51
C LEU A 86 10.19 6.50 10.77
N LEU A 87 9.40 5.54 10.27
CA LEU A 87 7.97 5.46 10.53
C LEU A 87 7.67 5.23 12.03
N ASN A 88 8.46 4.41 12.73
CA ASN A 88 8.35 4.23 14.19
C ASN A 88 8.62 5.54 14.94
N LYS A 89 9.71 6.24 14.62
CA LYS A 89 10.02 7.56 15.19
C LYS A 89 8.90 8.57 14.91
N TYR A 90 8.36 8.57 13.69
CA TYR A 90 7.24 9.42 13.33
C TYR A 90 6.00 9.11 14.19
N ARG A 91 5.68 7.84 14.46
CA ARG A 91 4.56 7.47 15.35
C ARG A 91 4.68 8.07 16.75
N GLU A 92 5.91 8.15 17.30
CA GLU A 92 6.17 8.68 18.64
C GLU A 92 5.90 10.20 18.72
N THR A 93 6.19 10.93 17.65
CA THR A 93 6.03 12.40 17.58
C THR A 93 4.69 12.83 16.96
N ASN A 94 4.00 11.94 16.26
CA ASN A 94 2.72 12.16 15.59
C ASN A 94 1.53 12.01 16.56
N ILE A 95 1.36 13.02 17.41
CA ILE A 95 0.37 13.03 18.49
C ILE A 95 -1.04 13.24 17.95
N LYS A 96 -1.98 12.36 18.31
CA LYS A 96 -3.38 12.47 17.90
C LYS A 96 -4.04 13.71 18.53
N GLY A 97 -4.72 14.50 17.70
CA GLY A 97 -5.42 15.73 18.14
C GLY A 97 -4.70 17.03 17.78
N THR A 98 -3.47 16.96 17.26
CA THR A 98 -2.78 18.12 16.69
C THR A 98 -3.19 18.37 15.23
N GLU A 99 -3.03 19.59 14.73
CA GLU A 99 -3.32 19.93 13.32
C GLU A 99 -2.41 19.18 12.33
N SER A 100 -1.18 18.88 12.75
CA SER A 100 -0.19 18.13 12.00
C SER A 100 -0.40 16.61 12.02
N TYR A 101 -1.34 16.09 12.82
CA TYR A 101 -1.56 14.66 12.99
C TYR A 101 -1.89 13.95 11.67
N ARG A 102 -1.17 12.89 11.34
CA ARG A 102 -1.49 12.01 10.20
C ARG A 102 -1.52 10.55 10.62
N SER A 103 -2.66 9.89 10.48
CA SER A 103 -2.84 8.48 10.83
C SER A 103 -1.95 7.60 9.95
N VAL A 104 -1.14 6.78 10.62
CA VAL A 104 -0.21 5.82 10.00
C VAL A 104 -0.54 4.37 10.42
N PRO A 105 -0.09 3.34 9.68
CA PRO A 105 -0.33 1.96 10.04
C PRO A 105 0.24 1.64 11.42
N ALA A 106 -0.35 0.67 12.12
CA ALA A 106 0.21 0.18 13.38
C ALA A 106 1.58 -0.51 13.15
N THR A 107 2.32 -0.69 14.24
CA THR A 107 3.52 -1.53 14.23
C THR A 107 3.17 -2.98 13.90
N ASN A 108 4.13 -3.72 13.33
CA ASN A 108 4.06 -5.16 13.11
C ASN A 108 5.28 -5.82 13.78
N LYS A 109 5.16 -7.11 14.13
CA LYS A 109 6.24 -7.90 14.73
C LYS A 109 7.26 -8.41 13.71
N ASN A 110 6.93 -8.37 12.42
CA ASN A 110 7.85 -8.78 11.36
C ASN A 110 9.02 -7.81 11.30
N ASP A 111 10.23 -8.37 11.26
CA ASP A 111 11.48 -7.62 11.28
C ASP A 111 12.47 -8.10 10.22
N ASN A 112 12.07 -8.95 9.28
CA ASN A 112 12.95 -9.48 8.25
C ASN A 112 12.22 -9.63 6.92
N SER A 113 11.85 -8.49 6.33
CA SER A 113 11.19 -8.39 5.03
C SER A 113 11.62 -7.10 4.35
N ASN A 114 11.66 -7.12 3.02
CA ASN A 114 11.79 -5.92 2.22
C ASN A 114 10.42 -5.27 1.93
N VAL A 115 9.32 -5.90 2.32
CA VAL A 115 7.96 -5.37 2.19
C VAL A 115 7.61 -4.51 3.40
N LEU A 116 7.27 -3.25 3.16
CA LEU A 116 6.90 -2.31 4.21
C LEU A 116 5.43 -2.47 4.63
N TYR A 117 4.52 -2.58 3.68
CA TYR A 117 3.07 -2.54 3.92
C TYR A 117 2.31 -3.30 2.84
N VAL A 118 1.22 -3.97 3.23
CA VAL A 118 0.27 -4.64 2.34
C VAL A 118 -1.11 -4.02 2.57
N GLY A 119 -1.92 -3.90 1.52
CA GLY A 119 -3.29 -3.44 1.64
C GLY A 119 -4.17 -3.92 0.49
N VAL A 120 -5.47 -3.83 0.68
CA VAL A 120 -6.45 -3.98 -0.40
C VAL A 120 -7.23 -2.70 -0.64
N ARG A 121 -7.71 -2.55 -1.87
CA ARG A 121 -8.62 -1.47 -2.23
C ARG A 121 -9.76 -2.02 -3.06
N ARG A 122 -10.99 -1.70 -2.65
CA ARG A 122 -12.17 -1.95 -3.47
C ARG A 122 -12.16 -1.05 -4.70
N GLY A 123 -12.56 -1.65 -5.82
CA GLY A 123 -12.70 -0.99 -7.09
C GLY A 123 -13.69 0.16 -7.04
N GLY A 124 -13.65 0.95 -8.10
CA GLY A 124 -14.50 2.11 -8.25
C GLY A 124 -13.74 3.32 -8.76
N TYR A 125 -14.55 4.33 -9.07
CA TYR A 125 -14.11 5.58 -9.65
C TYR A 125 -14.87 6.73 -9.02
N THR A 126 -14.13 7.72 -8.51
CA THR A 126 -14.75 8.89 -7.90
C THR A 126 -14.89 10.00 -8.93
N LYS A 127 -16.12 10.22 -9.43
CA LYS A 127 -16.42 11.30 -10.40
C LYS A 127 -16.01 12.69 -9.90
N LYS A 128 -16.22 12.97 -8.61
CA LYS A 128 -15.87 14.26 -7.99
C LYS A 128 -14.39 14.62 -8.14
N TRP A 129 -13.52 13.63 -8.03
CA TRP A 129 -12.07 13.83 -8.05
C TRP A 129 -11.44 13.38 -9.37
N ASN A 130 -12.20 12.74 -10.25
CA ASN A 130 -11.72 12.15 -11.49
C ASN A 130 -10.58 11.11 -11.27
N LEU A 131 -10.67 10.32 -10.19
CA LEU A 131 -9.64 9.34 -9.78
C LEU A 131 -10.23 7.95 -9.59
N THR A 132 -9.44 6.92 -9.90
CA THR A 132 -9.73 5.56 -9.44
C THR A 132 -9.50 5.46 -7.93
N ASN A 133 -10.17 4.48 -7.32
CA ASN A 133 -10.06 4.23 -5.89
C ASN A 133 -8.62 3.87 -5.46
N ILE A 134 -7.85 3.19 -6.31
CA ILE A 134 -6.45 2.86 -6.03
C ILE A 134 -5.53 4.07 -6.21
N THR A 135 -5.72 4.91 -7.24
CA THR A 135 -4.95 6.16 -7.38
C THR A 135 -5.11 7.03 -6.15
N GLY A 136 -6.35 7.26 -5.69
CA GLY A 136 -6.60 8.01 -4.45
C GLY A 136 -5.97 7.37 -3.22
N ARG A 137 -5.94 6.03 -3.14
CA ARG A 137 -5.32 5.30 -2.03
C ARG A 137 -3.80 5.44 -2.02
N ILE A 138 -3.15 5.35 -3.17
CA ILE A 138 -1.69 5.55 -3.28
C ILE A 138 -1.32 7.01 -2.97
N ASN A 139 -2.07 7.99 -3.48
CA ASN A 139 -1.91 9.41 -3.12
C ASN A 139 -1.93 9.62 -1.58
N GLN A 140 -2.87 8.97 -0.91
CA GLN A 140 -2.97 8.98 0.55
C GLN A 140 -1.77 8.31 1.24
N HIS A 141 -1.27 7.18 0.72
CA HIS A 141 -0.06 6.56 1.26
C HIS A 141 1.18 7.43 1.08
N LEU A 142 1.28 8.15 -0.02
CA LEU A 142 2.36 9.11 -0.24
C LEU A 142 2.26 10.33 0.69
N GLY A 143 1.06 10.68 1.16
CA GLY A 143 0.84 11.71 2.19
C GLY A 143 0.23 13.01 1.68
N TYR A 144 -0.39 13.00 0.50
CA TYR A 144 -0.98 14.19 -0.15
C TYR A 144 -2.48 14.37 0.14
N TYR A 145 -3.08 13.49 0.94
CA TYR A 145 -4.47 13.63 1.32
C TYR A 145 -4.61 14.52 2.56
N HIS A 146 -5.35 15.62 2.43
CA HIS A 146 -5.51 16.64 3.47
C HIS A 146 -6.11 16.11 4.78
N ASN A 147 -6.99 15.09 4.73
CA ASN A 147 -7.60 14.55 5.92
C ASN A 147 -6.65 13.58 6.64
N GLY A 148 -5.99 14.10 7.67
CA GLY A 148 -5.03 13.38 8.49
C GLY A 148 -5.60 12.20 9.28
N ASN A 149 -6.91 12.06 9.45
CA ASN A 149 -7.49 10.91 10.16
C ASN A 149 -7.53 9.64 9.31
N THR A 150 -7.34 9.76 8.00
CA THR A 150 -7.40 8.59 7.11
C THR A 150 -6.05 7.91 7.09
N GLN A 151 -5.99 6.65 7.54
CA GLN A 151 -4.73 5.91 7.67
C GLN A 151 -4.04 5.68 6.32
N GLY A 152 -2.82 6.15 6.16
CA GLY A 152 -1.93 5.91 5.01
C GLY A 152 -0.49 5.82 5.51
N LEU A 153 0.48 5.47 4.65
CA LEU A 153 1.88 5.46 5.07
C LEU A 153 2.38 6.88 5.41
N GLN A 154 1.86 7.92 4.75
CA GLN A 154 2.23 9.33 4.95
C GLN A 154 3.71 9.61 4.64
N LEU A 155 4.27 8.95 3.62
CA LEU A 155 5.73 8.90 3.37
C LEU A 155 6.43 10.27 3.34
N ILE A 156 5.84 11.28 2.70
CA ILE A 156 6.47 12.61 2.60
C ILE A 156 6.60 13.33 3.95
N HIS A 157 5.88 12.91 4.99
CA HIS A 157 5.90 13.57 6.29
C HIS A 157 7.12 13.19 7.15
N PHE A 158 7.83 12.12 6.79
CA PHE A 158 8.99 11.67 7.58
C PHE A 158 10.18 11.13 6.76
N ALA A 159 10.01 10.90 5.45
CA ALA A 159 11.04 10.31 4.60
C ALA A 159 11.42 11.17 3.38
N LYS A 160 10.93 12.43 3.31
CA LYS A 160 11.08 13.28 2.11
C LYS A 160 12.53 13.52 1.69
N ASP A 161 13.41 13.68 2.67
CA ASP A 161 14.82 14.01 2.48
C ASP A 161 15.72 12.76 2.48
N CYS A 162 15.11 11.57 2.41
CA CYS A 162 15.83 10.29 2.36
C CYS A 162 15.91 9.77 0.92
N ASP A 163 16.99 9.05 0.61
CA ASP A 163 17.19 8.41 -0.70
C ASP A 163 16.71 6.95 -0.68
N PHE A 164 15.40 6.77 -0.61
CA PHE A 164 14.78 5.44 -0.74
C PHE A 164 14.12 5.27 -2.11
N ASP A 165 14.49 4.17 -2.77
CA ASP A 165 13.73 3.62 -3.91
C ASP A 165 12.60 2.74 -3.36
N ILE A 166 11.37 3.18 -3.57
CA ILE A 166 10.16 2.44 -3.18
C ILE A 166 9.47 1.91 -4.43
N THR A 167 9.10 0.64 -4.42
CA THR A 167 8.25 0.06 -5.45
C THR A 167 6.83 -0.15 -4.92
N ILE A 168 5.86 0.40 -5.64
CA ILE A 168 4.45 0.10 -5.47
C ILE A 168 4.10 -1.03 -6.43
N ASN A 169 3.54 -2.09 -5.86
CA ASN A 169 3.05 -3.24 -6.59
C ASN A 169 1.53 -3.30 -6.46
N VAL A 170 0.82 -3.48 -7.57
CA VAL A 170 -0.65 -3.59 -7.60
C VAL A 170 -1.07 -4.74 -8.50
N ILE A 171 -1.89 -5.63 -7.96
CA ILE A 171 -2.50 -6.74 -8.71
C ILE A 171 -4.01 -6.56 -8.71
N LYS A 172 -4.59 -6.64 -9.91
CA LYS A 172 -6.03 -6.60 -10.12
C LYS A 172 -6.64 -7.90 -9.61
N ILE A 173 -7.75 -7.77 -8.88
CA ILE A 173 -8.58 -8.89 -8.47
C ILE A 173 -9.96 -8.57 -9.04
N GLU A 174 -10.29 -9.19 -10.16
CA GLU A 174 -11.57 -8.94 -10.83
C GLU A 174 -12.69 -9.77 -10.21
N ASN A 175 -13.82 -9.12 -9.96
CA ASN A 175 -15.04 -9.73 -9.42
C ASN A 175 -14.90 -10.50 -8.08
N PRO A 176 -14.03 -10.11 -7.11
CA PRO A 176 -14.04 -10.81 -5.84
C PRO A 176 -15.31 -10.44 -5.07
N ASN A 177 -15.92 -11.43 -4.43
CA ASN A 177 -16.71 -11.12 -3.25
C ASN A 177 -15.77 -10.41 -2.25
N SER A 178 -16.21 -9.29 -1.67
CA SER A 178 -15.38 -8.50 -0.75
C SER A 178 -14.81 -9.30 0.44
N ILE A 179 -15.46 -10.40 0.82
CA ILE A 179 -14.96 -11.33 1.84
C ILE A 179 -13.68 -12.02 1.37
N TYR A 180 -13.64 -12.48 0.11
CA TYR A 180 -12.48 -13.17 -0.46
C TYR A 180 -11.29 -12.25 -0.60
N LEU A 181 -11.51 -10.98 -0.95
CA LEU A 181 -10.44 -9.98 -1.02
C LEU A 181 -9.68 -9.87 0.32
N ASN A 182 -10.41 -9.79 1.43
CA ASN A 182 -9.82 -9.70 2.77
C ASN A 182 -9.13 -11.00 3.20
N ILE A 183 -9.64 -12.17 2.79
CA ILE A 183 -8.99 -13.47 3.06
C ILE A 183 -7.67 -13.55 2.29
N ILE A 184 -7.69 -13.20 1.00
CA ILE A 184 -6.50 -13.15 0.14
C ILE A 184 -5.47 -12.19 0.72
N GLU A 185 -5.88 -10.99 1.16
CA GLU A 185 -4.99 -10.01 1.81
C GLU A 185 -4.24 -10.63 3.00
N LYS A 186 -4.96 -11.30 3.90
CA LYS A 186 -4.35 -11.91 5.09
C LYS A 186 -3.32 -12.97 4.73
N ILE A 187 -3.65 -13.86 3.79
CA ILE A 187 -2.75 -14.94 3.38
C ILE A 187 -1.52 -14.36 2.65
N VAL A 188 -1.72 -13.36 1.79
CA VAL A 188 -0.61 -12.67 1.11
C VAL A 188 0.26 -11.93 2.11
N ALA A 189 -0.31 -11.23 3.10
CA ALA A 189 0.45 -10.56 4.14
C ALA A 189 1.24 -11.54 5.02
N GLN A 190 0.71 -12.74 5.30
CA GLN A 190 1.47 -13.80 5.98
C GLN A 190 2.69 -14.27 5.17
N LYS A 191 2.58 -14.29 3.84
CA LYS A 191 3.68 -14.65 2.94
C LYS A 191 4.71 -13.53 2.81
N LEU A 192 4.25 -12.29 2.59
CA LEU A 192 5.11 -11.11 2.38
C LEU A 192 5.71 -10.55 3.68
N LYS A 193 5.11 -10.84 4.84
CA LYS A 193 5.56 -10.43 6.17
C LYS A 193 5.86 -8.91 6.27
N PRO A 194 4.87 -8.03 6.01
CA PRO A 194 5.11 -6.59 5.99
C PRO A 194 5.58 -6.08 7.35
N LEU A 195 6.46 -5.08 7.33
CA LEU A 195 7.05 -4.48 8.54
C LEU A 195 6.08 -3.57 9.32
N CYS A 196 4.97 -3.14 8.71
CA CYS A 196 3.90 -2.42 9.40
C CYS A 196 2.51 -2.80 8.89
N GLY A 197 1.47 -2.41 9.64
CA GLY A 197 0.07 -2.78 9.38
C GLY A 197 -0.39 -3.96 10.25
N ARG A 198 -1.69 -4.04 10.49
CA ARG A 198 -2.32 -5.10 11.30
C ARG A 198 -2.77 -6.22 10.36
N HIS A 199 -1.90 -7.20 10.14
CA HIS A 199 -2.19 -8.40 9.35
C HIS A 199 -1.93 -9.65 10.18
#